data_AF-A0A7V8CYN1-F1
#
_entry.id   AF-A0A7V8CYN1-F1
#
_cell.length_a   1.000
_cell.length_b   1.000
_cell.length_c   1.000
_cell.angle_alpha   90.00
_cell.angle_beta   90.00
_cell.angle_gamma   90.00
#
_symmetry.space_group_name_H-M   'P 1'
#
loop_
_entity.id
_entity.type
_entity.pdbx_description
1 polymer ?
#
loop_
_entity_poly.entity_id
_entity_poly.type
_entity_poly.pdbx_seq_one_letter_code
_entity_poly.pdbx_strand_id
1 'polypeptide(L)'
;MSTRPGIPARVLQALTSLGQTSPDPRRWPRPVRLALLALAALALLAVLWPYAVWAYHLDQAGRDLQRGLRWPTPRLSDSLPTVGDAAQLDAALAHLAAAELARPGHAYAYRLAGDAHMARGEWRQAAASFERAHWLAPAEPLPAWQASLAYEQLLPELDGAPERSVFELFAAGQLSAPGQMVRSQFCDASGAASCYFGRTSYAQANLDDPDSGDVRRDVLFLHPTARLSAALDIPQDLPILRFAVGLDPVARDWASDGATFRILVGAEGHEEQALALPVDAAAARLGWVRGYADLRRWAGQRVTVTLETGPGRAGDPTDDWYGWGDLALTTPEAMALAPLHPQRRMAQLWLAAGQGFNAMKRNRDEARAVGAEAEAEAWERRMLLLQELAR
;
A
#
# COMPACT_ATOMS: atom_id res chain seq x y z
N MET A 1 13.59 -22.44 4.62
CA MET A 1 14.06 -23.17 5.82
C MET A 1 14.91 -22.22 6.66
N SER A 2 14.32 -21.54 7.63
CA SER A 2 15.04 -20.62 8.53
C SER A 2 15.85 -21.45 9.52
N THR A 3 17.18 -21.32 9.45
CA THR A 3 18.09 -21.87 10.45
C THR A 3 17.80 -21.14 11.76
N ARG A 4 17.15 -21.82 12.71
CA ARG A 4 17.15 -21.37 14.11
C ARG A 4 18.62 -21.08 14.47
N PRO A 5 18.95 -19.90 15.01
CA PRO A 5 20.32 -19.61 15.41
C PRO A 5 20.73 -20.67 16.43
N GLY A 6 21.57 -21.60 15.99
CA GLY A 6 22.16 -22.60 16.88
C GLY A 6 22.99 -21.85 17.90
N ILE A 7 22.73 -22.11 19.18
CA ILE A 7 23.58 -21.61 20.26
C ILE A 7 25.01 -22.01 19.90
N PRO A 8 25.94 -21.06 19.72
CA PRO A 8 27.29 -21.38 19.24
C PRO A 8 27.93 -22.41 20.17
N ALA A 9 28.62 -23.41 19.62
CA ALA A 9 29.22 -24.51 20.40
C ALA A 9 30.11 -24.01 21.56
N ARG A 10 30.69 -22.81 21.43
CA ARG A 10 31.45 -22.13 22.49
C ARG A 10 30.61 -21.68 23.69
N VAL A 11 29.34 -21.31 23.49
CA VAL A 11 28.41 -20.95 24.58
C VAL A 11 27.98 -22.21 25.33
N LEU A 12 27.76 -23.31 24.63
CA LEU A 12 27.51 -24.62 25.25
C LEU A 12 28.73 -25.11 26.06
N GLN A 13 29.95 -24.95 25.55
CA GLN A 13 31.19 -25.26 26.28
C GLN A 13 31.45 -24.34 27.49
N ALA A 14 31.11 -23.05 27.39
CA ALA A 14 31.23 -22.11 28.51
C ALA A 14 30.19 -22.40 29.62
N LEU A 15 28.97 -22.79 29.27
CA LEU A 15 27.94 -23.16 30.24
C LEU A 15 28.25 -24.49 30.95
N THR A 16 28.99 -25.39 30.29
CA THR A 16 29.43 -26.66 30.90
C THR A 16 30.66 -26.49 31.79
N SER A 17 31.58 -25.57 31.49
CA SER A 17 32.74 -25.30 32.36
C SER A 17 32.39 -24.52 33.63
N LEU A 18 31.36 -23.65 33.59
CA LEU A 18 30.83 -22.96 34.77
C LEU A 18 30.14 -23.89 35.78
N GLY A 19 29.79 -25.12 35.38
CA GLY A 19 29.17 -26.11 36.27
C GLY A 19 30.12 -26.79 37.25
N GLN A 20 31.44 -26.73 37.03
CA GLN A 20 32.41 -27.53 37.80
C GLN A 20 32.95 -26.83 39.07
N THR A 21 32.72 -25.54 39.26
CA THR A 21 33.19 -24.78 40.45
C THR A 21 32.09 -23.92 41.08
N SER A 22 30.82 -24.27 40.90
CA SER A 22 29.73 -23.53 41.56
C SER A 22 29.82 -23.72 43.07
N PRO A 23 30.02 -22.64 43.87
CA PRO A 23 30.03 -22.76 45.32
C PRO A 23 28.67 -23.29 45.80
N ASP A 24 28.67 -24.29 46.67
CA ASP A 24 27.47 -24.88 47.24
C ASP A 24 26.53 -23.76 47.78
N PRO A 25 25.34 -23.56 47.18
CA PRO A 25 24.45 -22.46 47.54
C PRO A 25 23.99 -22.52 49.00
N ARG A 26 24.15 -23.67 49.67
CA ARG A 26 23.90 -23.82 51.11
C ARG A 26 24.90 -23.04 51.97
N ARG A 27 26.10 -22.74 51.46
CA ARG A 27 27.17 -22.00 52.17
C ARG A 27 27.00 -20.48 52.12
N TRP A 28 26.03 -19.95 51.37
CA TRP A 28 25.83 -18.50 51.30
C TRP A 28 25.16 -17.93 52.57
N PRO A 29 25.55 -16.72 53.01
CA PRO A 29 24.86 -16.01 54.08
C PRO A 29 23.35 -15.90 53.77
N ARG A 30 22.50 -16.02 54.79
CA ARG A 30 21.04 -15.85 54.66
C ARG A 30 20.62 -14.60 53.85
N PRO A 31 21.20 -13.39 54.04
CA PRO A 31 20.80 -12.21 53.26
C PRO A 31 21.10 -12.36 51.77
N VAL A 32 22.21 -13.02 51.40
CA VAL A 32 22.58 -13.26 49.99
C VAL A 32 21.58 -14.20 49.33
N ARG A 33 21.17 -15.28 50.01
CA ARG A 33 20.14 -16.20 49.50
C ARG A 33 18.80 -15.53 49.30
N LEU A 34 18.37 -14.70 50.25
CA LEU A 34 17.11 -13.96 50.16
C LEU A 34 17.14 -12.93 49.00
N ALA A 35 18.24 -12.21 48.83
CA ALA A 35 18.41 -11.27 47.73
C ALA A 35 18.33 -11.98 46.36
N LEU A 36 18.96 -13.15 46.22
CA LEU A 36 18.92 -13.92 44.97
C LEU A 36 17.55 -14.52 44.69
N LEU A 37 16.82 -14.98 45.71
CA LEU A 37 15.43 -15.40 45.56
C LEU A 37 14.52 -14.24 45.15
N ALA A 38 14.71 -13.06 45.74
CA ALA A 38 13.96 -11.87 45.36
C ALA A 38 14.25 -11.45 43.91
N LEU A 39 15.52 -11.45 43.49
CA LEU A 39 15.91 -11.19 42.10
C LEU A 39 15.34 -12.22 41.14
N ALA A 40 15.36 -13.51 41.49
CA ALA A 40 14.75 -14.57 40.68
C ALA A 40 13.24 -14.39 40.56
N ALA A 41 12.55 -14.02 41.64
CA ALA A 41 11.12 -13.73 41.62
C ALA A 41 10.78 -12.51 40.76
N LEU A 42 11.56 -11.42 40.88
CA LEU A 42 11.39 -10.22 40.04
C LEU A 42 11.67 -10.52 38.56
N ALA A 43 12.68 -11.32 38.24
CA ALA A 43 12.96 -11.76 36.88
C ALA A 43 11.81 -12.61 36.32
N LEU A 44 11.29 -13.56 37.12
CA LEU A 44 10.14 -14.37 36.73
C LEU A 44 8.90 -13.49 36.49
N LEU A 45 8.63 -12.53 37.38
CA LEU A 45 7.55 -11.56 37.20
C LEU A 45 7.74 -10.74 35.93
N ALA A 46 8.95 -10.23 35.65
CA ALA A 46 9.22 -9.48 34.43
C ALA A 46 9.01 -10.31 33.15
N VAL A 47 9.30 -11.62 33.19
CA VAL A 47 9.08 -12.53 32.06
C VAL A 47 7.61 -12.91 31.90
N LEU A 48 6.89 -13.14 33.00
CA LEU A 48 5.48 -13.57 32.97
C LEU A 48 4.50 -12.41 32.82
N TRP A 49 4.87 -11.20 33.25
CA TRP A 49 4.02 -10.03 33.23
C TRP A 49 3.42 -9.72 31.84
N PRO A 50 4.21 -9.70 30.75
CA PRO A 50 3.65 -9.46 29.41
C PRO A 50 2.63 -10.53 29.01
N TYR A 51 2.79 -11.78 29.43
CA TYR A 51 1.83 -12.86 29.16
C TYR A 51 0.55 -12.68 29.96
N ALA A 52 0.66 -12.34 31.24
CA ALA A 52 -0.50 -12.11 32.10
C ALA A 52 -1.33 -10.91 31.62
N VAL A 53 -0.66 -9.80 31.29
CA VAL A 53 -1.31 -8.59 30.75
C VAL A 53 -1.96 -8.88 29.40
N TRP A 54 -1.25 -9.56 28.50
CA TRP A 54 -1.78 -9.97 27.20
C TRP A 54 -3.02 -10.87 27.35
N ALA A 55 -2.95 -11.89 28.21
CA ALA A 55 -4.06 -12.83 28.43
C ALA A 55 -5.28 -12.14 29.03
N TYR A 56 -5.08 -11.25 30.01
CA TYR A 56 -6.15 -10.45 30.59
C TYR A 56 -6.85 -9.59 29.53
N HIS A 57 -6.09 -8.81 28.77
CA HIS A 57 -6.67 -7.93 27.75
C HIS A 57 -7.33 -8.70 26.61
N LEU A 58 -6.77 -9.84 26.21
CA LEU A 58 -7.36 -10.66 25.18
C LEU A 58 -8.71 -11.26 25.62
N ASP A 59 -8.82 -11.68 26.88
CA ASP A 59 -10.07 -12.19 27.45
C ASP A 59 -11.14 -11.08 27.55
N GLN A 60 -10.77 -9.88 28.00
CA GLN A 60 -11.69 -8.74 28.00
C GLN A 60 -12.16 -8.39 26.58
N ALA A 61 -11.21 -8.26 25.64
CA ALA A 61 -11.53 -8.02 24.24
C ALA A 61 -12.47 -9.08 23.67
N GLY A 62 -12.27 -10.36 23.98
CA GLY A 62 -13.15 -11.43 23.52
C GLY A 62 -14.59 -11.28 24.00
N ARG A 63 -14.80 -10.89 25.26
CA ARG A 63 -16.13 -10.63 25.82
C ARG A 63 -16.81 -9.44 25.17
N ASP A 64 -16.04 -8.39 24.92
CA ASP A 64 -16.55 -7.18 24.29
C ASP A 64 -16.88 -7.43 22.81
N LEU A 65 -16.04 -8.18 22.08
CA LEU A 65 -16.30 -8.59 20.69
C LEU A 65 -17.54 -9.48 20.55
N GLN A 66 -17.84 -10.36 21.52
CA GLN A 66 -19.06 -11.17 21.49
C GLN A 66 -20.33 -10.33 21.47
N ARG A 67 -20.31 -9.13 22.05
CA ARG A 67 -21.43 -8.17 22.02
C ARG A 67 -21.29 -7.18 20.86
N GLY A 68 -20.06 -6.77 20.59
CA GLY A 68 -19.73 -5.74 19.61
C GLY A 68 -19.81 -6.21 18.16
N LEU A 69 -19.63 -7.50 17.89
CA LEU A 69 -19.71 -8.09 16.56
C LEU A 69 -21.02 -8.85 16.33
N ARG A 70 -21.61 -8.66 15.16
CA ARG A 70 -22.70 -9.49 14.65
C ARG A 70 -22.26 -10.16 13.35
N TRP A 71 -22.26 -11.49 13.36
CA TRP A 71 -21.97 -12.30 12.17
C TRP A 71 -23.26 -12.72 11.46
N PRO A 72 -23.26 -12.81 10.13
CA PRO A 72 -24.31 -13.48 9.38
C PRO A 72 -24.56 -14.91 9.88
N THR A 73 -25.81 -15.38 9.76
CA THR A 73 -26.19 -16.77 10.11
C THR A 73 -26.83 -17.43 8.88
N PRO A 74 -26.23 -18.51 8.33
CA PRO A 74 -25.01 -19.16 8.80
C PRO A 74 -23.75 -18.29 8.59
N ARG A 75 -22.73 -18.52 9.43
CA ARG A 75 -21.42 -17.90 9.24
C ARG A 75 -20.63 -18.71 8.22
N LEU A 76 -20.39 -18.13 7.06
CA LEU A 76 -19.56 -18.67 5.99
C LEU A 76 -18.11 -18.17 6.13
N SER A 77 -17.21 -18.74 5.33
CA SER A 77 -15.79 -18.37 5.33
C SER A 77 -15.56 -16.94 4.85
N ASP A 78 -16.42 -16.41 3.99
CA ASP A 78 -16.39 -15.04 3.45
C ASP A 78 -17.39 -14.08 4.10
N SER A 79 -18.07 -14.53 5.17
CA SER A 79 -18.97 -13.65 5.92
C SER A 79 -18.21 -12.47 6.49
N LEU A 80 -18.73 -11.26 6.27
CA LEU A 80 -18.22 -10.04 6.88
C LEU A 80 -19.00 -9.75 8.17
N PRO A 81 -18.31 -9.42 9.28
CA PRO A 81 -19.00 -9.00 10.49
C PRO A 81 -19.61 -7.61 10.30
N THR A 82 -20.60 -7.29 11.13
CA THR A 82 -21.20 -5.95 11.24
C THR A 82 -21.17 -5.50 12.70
N VAL A 83 -21.31 -4.18 12.93
CA VAL A 83 -21.40 -3.65 14.30
C VAL A 83 -22.69 -4.13 14.98
N GLY A 84 -22.55 -4.83 16.10
CA GLY A 84 -23.63 -5.18 17.02
C GLY A 84 -23.84 -4.10 18.09
N ASP A 85 -22.79 -3.79 18.84
CA ASP A 85 -22.73 -2.75 19.87
C ASP A 85 -21.43 -1.95 19.70
N ALA A 86 -21.55 -0.70 19.26
CA ALA A 86 -20.40 0.15 18.95
C ALA A 86 -19.53 0.44 20.18
N ALA A 87 -20.13 0.64 21.36
CA ALA A 87 -19.37 0.97 22.57
C ALA A 87 -18.56 -0.24 23.06
N GLN A 88 -19.11 -1.44 22.94
CA GLN A 88 -18.37 -2.67 23.22
C GLN A 88 -17.28 -2.91 22.18
N LEU A 89 -17.52 -2.57 20.91
CA LEU A 89 -16.50 -2.69 19.88
C LEU A 89 -15.31 -1.73 20.10
N ASP A 90 -15.57 -0.51 20.58
CA ASP A 90 -14.51 0.43 21.00
C ASP A 90 -13.72 -0.09 22.20
N ALA A 91 -14.40 -0.63 23.21
CA ALA A 91 -13.76 -1.24 24.38
C ALA A 91 -12.87 -2.43 23.96
N ALA A 92 -13.36 -3.28 23.05
CA ALA A 92 -12.59 -4.38 22.49
C ALA A 92 -11.31 -3.89 21.80
N LEU A 93 -11.40 -2.87 20.94
CA LEU A 93 -10.23 -2.31 20.25
C LEU A 93 -9.20 -1.73 21.23
N ALA A 94 -9.63 -1.06 22.30
CA ALA A 94 -8.73 -0.56 23.34
C ALA A 94 -7.99 -1.71 24.06
N HIS A 95 -8.69 -2.80 24.37
CA HIS A 95 -8.07 -3.98 24.96
C HIS A 95 -7.13 -4.70 24.00
N LEU A 96 -7.48 -4.81 22.71
CA LEU A 96 -6.62 -5.41 21.70
C LEU A 96 -5.32 -4.62 21.52
N ALA A 97 -5.38 -3.28 21.49
CA ALA A 97 -4.19 -2.44 21.44
C ALA A 97 -3.27 -2.65 22.65
N ALA A 98 -3.84 -2.79 23.86
CA ALA A 98 -3.05 -3.11 25.05
C ALA A 98 -2.43 -4.52 25.00
N ALA A 99 -3.14 -5.51 24.44
CA ALA A 99 -2.63 -6.85 24.22
C ALA A 99 -1.47 -6.86 23.19
N GLU A 100 -1.57 -6.10 22.11
CA GLU A 100 -0.52 -5.94 21.10
C GLU A 100 0.75 -5.31 21.69
N LEU A 101 0.63 -4.29 22.55
CA LEU A 101 1.76 -3.70 23.25
C LEU A 101 2.43 -4.69 24.20
N ALA A 102 1.64 -5.51 24.91
CA ALA A 102 2.17 -6.53 25.81
C ALA A 102 2.90 -7.65 25.04
N ARG A 103 2.40 -8.06 23.86
CA ARG A 103 3.03 -9.10 23.03
C ARG A 103 2.95 -8.78 21.53
N PRO A 104 3.84 -7.93 21.01
CA PRO A 104 3.80 -7.48 19.60
C PRO A 104 4.14 -8.58 18.58
N GLY A 105 4.62 -9.73 19.06
CA GLY A 105 4.93 -10.91 18.24
C GLY A 105 3.81 -11.95 18.19
N HIS A 106 2.62 -11.67 18.71
CA HIS A 106 1.51 -12.64 18.77
C HIS A 106 0.38 -12.28 17.79
N ALA A 107 0.14 -13.14 16.78
CA ALA A 107 -0.77 -12.87 15.67
C ALA A 107 -2.25 -12.67 16.08
N TYR A 108 -2.70 -13.37 17.14
CA TYR A 108 -4.12 -13.47 17.46
C TYR A 108 -4.80 -12.13 17.82
N ALA A 109 -4.11 -11.22 18.51
CA ALA A 109 -4.68 -9.89 18.84
C ALA A 109 -4.92 -9.07 17.57
N TYR A 110 -3.93 -9.02 16.67
CA TYR A 110 -4.06 -8.38 15.36
C TYR A 110 -5.20 -8.96 14.52
N ARG A 111 -5.38 -10.28 14.52
CA ARG A 111 -6.50 -10.92 13.80
C ARG A 111 -7.86 -10.45 14.32
N LEU A 112 -8.03 -10.38 15.65
CA LEU A 112 -9.28 -9.90 16.27
C LEU A 112 -9.49 -8.39 16.05
N ALA A 113 -8.42 -7.59 16.04
CA ALA A 113 -8.50 -6.17 15.70
C ALA A 113 -8.95 -5.99 14.26
N GLY A 114 -8.44 -6.83 13.33
CA GLY A 114 -8.91 -6.90 11.96
C GLY A 114 -10.43 -7.15 11.86
N ASP A 115 -10.95 -8.14 12.61
CA ASP A 115 -12.38 -8.45 12.64
C ASP A 115 -13.21 -7.24 13.14
N ALA A 116 -12.70 -6.51 14.14
CA ALA A 116 -13.35 -5.33 14.68
C ALA A 116 -13.36 -4.14 13.71
N HIS A 117 -12.23 -3.85 13.05
CA HIS A 117 -12.16 -2.82 12.02
C HIS A 117 -13.03 -3.15 10.81
N MET A 118 -13.04 -4.42 10.39
CA MET A 118 -13.89 -4.91 9.30
C MET A 118 -15.38 -4.67 9.61
N ALA A 119 -15.81 -4.91 10.84
CA ALA A 119 -17.19 -4.64 11.26
C ALA A 119 -17.58 -3.15 11.20
N ARG A 120 -16.61 -2.25 11.39
CA ARG A 120 -16.79 -0.79 11.30
C ARG A 120 -16.70 -0.24 9.87
N GLY A 121 -16.40 -1.09 8.89
CA GLY A 121 -16.08 -0.64 7.52
C GLY A 121 -14.72 0.06 7.41
N GLU A 122 -13.84 -0.09 8.41
CA GLU A 122 -12.49 0.47 8.43
C GLU A 122 -11.53 -0.46 7.67
N TRP A 123 -11.79 -0.66 6.37
CA TRP A 123 -11.18 -1.71 5.56
C TRP A 123 -9.65 -1.63 5.49
N ARG A 124 -9.08 -0.42 5.47
CA ARG A 124 -7.62 -0.21 5.47
C ARG A 124 -6.98 -0.70 6.77
N GLN A 125 -7.57 -0.32 7.91
CA GLN A 125 -7.11 -0.76 9.23
C GLN A 125 -7.29 -2.27 9.37
N ALA A 126 -8.42 -2.81 8.89
CA ALA A 126 -8.67 -4.25 8.88
C ALA A 126 -7.59 -5.01 8.08
N ALA A 127 -7.32 -4.60 6.84
CA ALA A 127 -6.31 -5.20 5.98
C ALA A 127 -4.92 -5.15 6.63
N ALA A 128 -4.51 -4.01 7.20
CA ALA A 128 -3.23 -3.87 7.89
C ALA A 128 -3.11 -4.82 9.10
N SER A 129 -4.14 -4.93 9.92
CA SER A 129 -4.16 -5.84 11.08
C SER A 129 -4.11 -7.31 10.66
N PHE A 130 -4.86 -7.71 9.63
CA PHE A 130 -4.81 -9.08 9.13
C PHE A 130 -3.48 -9.42 8.45
N GLU A 131 -2.88 -8.51 7.67
CA GLU A 131 -1.54 -8.70 7.12
C GLU A 131 -0.49 -8.84 8.22
N ARG A 132 -0.58 -8.05 9.29
CA ARG A 132 0.31 -8.18 10.45
C ARG A 132 0.15 -9.54 11.13
N ALA A 133 -1.08 -10.02 11.30
CA ALA A 133 -1.35 -11.35 11.82
C ALA A 133 -0.78 -12.45 10.90
N HIS A 134 -0.97 -12.34 9.57
CA HIS A 134 -0.40 -13.27 8.59
C HIS A 134 1.12 -13.29 8.63
N TRP A 135 1.77 -12.13 8.71
CA TRP A 135 3.23 -12.04 8.80
C TRP A 135 3.79 -12.73 10.04
N LEU A 136 3.09 -12.63 11.18
CA LEU A 136 3.48 -13.28 12.43
C LEU A 136 3.22 -14.79 12.43
N ALA A 137 2.20 -15.25 11.68
CA ALA A 137 1.80 -16.66 11.61
C ALA A 137 1.50 -17.08 10.15
N PRO A 138 2.51 -17.15 9.27
CA PRO A 138 2.31 -17.35 7.82
C PRO A 138 1.78 -18.76 7.47
N ALA A 139 1.89 -19.72 8.39
CA ALA A 139 1.33 -21.06 8.23
C ALA A 139 -0.19 -21.10 8.48
N GLU A 140 -0.77 -20.07 9.09
CA GLU A 140 -2.21 -19.95 9.26
C GLU A 140 -2.82 -19.28 8.02
N PRO A 141 -3.66 -19.98 7.24
CA PRO A 141 -4.23 -19.40 6.01
C PRO A 141 -5.33 -18.37 6.30
N LEU A 142 -5.95 -18.44 7.48
CA LEU A 142 -7.11 -17.62 7.82
C LEU A 142 -6.82 -16.11 7.83
N PRO A 143 -5.74 -15.60 8.47
CA PRO A 143 -5.41 -14.17 8.38
C PRO A 143 -5.21 -13.67 6.94
N ALA A 144 -4.56 -14.46 6.07
CA ALA A 144 -4.39 -14.07 4.67
C ALA A 144 -5.74 -13.98 3.94
N TRP A 145 -6.61 -14.98 4.16
CA TRP A 145 -7.96 -14.96 3.63
C TRP A 145 -8.75 -13.73 4.11
N GLN A 146 -8.73 -13.43 5.41
CA GLN A 146 -9.44 -12.26 5.96
C GLN A 146 -8.88 -10.92 5.45
N ALA A 147 -7.56 -10.81 5.29
CA ALA A 147 -6.93 -9.64 4.66
C ALA A 147 -7.42 -9.46 3.21
N SER A 148 -7.54 -10.56 2.45
CA SER A 148 -8.02 -10.52 1.07
C SER A 148 -9.47 -10.02 0.98
N LEU A 149 -10.35 -10.41 1.91
CA LEU A 149 -11.72 -9.92 1.98
C LEU A 149 -11.76 -8.41 2.29
N ALA A 150 -10.89 -7.92 3.17
CA ALA A 150 -10.79 -6.49 3.44
C ALA A 150 -10.34 -5.70 2.20
N TYR A 151 -9.39 -6.23 1.41
CA TYR A 151 -9.02 -5.62 0.13
C TYR A 151 -10.14 -5.68 -0.91
N GLU A 152 -10.94 -6.74 -0.93
CA GLU A 152 -12.11 -6.85 -1.82
C GLU A 152 -13.10 -5.70 -1.57
N GLN A 153 -13.28 -5.30 -0.30
CA GLN A 153 -14.14 -4.16 0.07
C GLN A 153 -13.56 -2.80 -0.31
N LEU A 154 -12.24 -2.70 -0.54
CA LEU A 154 -11.59 -1.46 -1.00
C LEU A 154 -11.74 -1.23 -2.51
N LEU A 155 -12.06 -2.27 -3.29
CA LEU A 155 -12.15 -2.16 -4.75
C LEU A 155 -13.25 -1.21 -5.22
N PRO A 156 -14.49 -1.27 -4.71
CA PRO A 156 -15.54 -0.35 -5.16
C PRO A 156 -15.21 1.12 -4.86
N GLU A 157 -14.50 1.40 -3.77
CA GLU A 157 -14.05 2.76 -3.43
C GLU A 157 -13.00 3.28 -4.42
N LEU A 158 -12.10 2.40 -4.88
CA LEU A 158 -11.08 2.74 -5.87
C LEU A 158 -11.65 2.85 -7.28
N ASP A 159 -12.41 1.84 -7.72
CA ASP A 159 -12.98 1.76 -9.07
C ASP A 159 -14.11 2.78 -9.29
N GLY A 160 -14.83 3.11 -8.21
CA GLY A 160 -15.90 4.10 -8.21
C GLY A 160 -15.44 5.51 -7.83
N ALA A 161 -14.14 5.72 -7.59
CA ALA A 161 -13.64 7.04 -7.23
C ALA A 161 -13.96 8.04 -8.36
N PRO A 162 -14.63 9.16 -8.06
CA PRO A 162 -14.93 10.16 -9.07
C PRO A 162 -13.63 10.71 -9.64
N GLU A 163 -13.58 10.81 -10.97
CA GLU A 163 -12.44 11.37 -11.68
C GLU A 163 -12.90 12.46 -12.65
N ARG A 164 -12.12 13.52 -12.73
CA ARG A 164 -12.29 14.57 -13.74
C ARG A 164 -11.00 14.74 -14.50
N SER A 165 -10.98 14.23 -15.74
CA SER A 165 -9.84 14.44 -16.64
C SER A 165 -9.57 15.92 -16.83
N VAL A 166 -8.29 16.30 -16.73
CA VAL A 166 -7.77 17.64 -17.02
C VAL A 166 -6.76 17.60 -18.17
N PHE A 167 -6.69 16.48 -18.88
CA PHE A 167 -5.75 16.27 -19.99
C PHE A 167 -5.88 17.34 -21.07
N GLU A 168 -7.10 17.58 -21.58
CA GLU A 168 -7.33 18.59 -22.63
C GLU A 168 -7.05 20.03 -22.16
N LEU A 169 -7.27 20.30 -20.87
CA LEU A 169 -6.96 21.60 -20.29
C LEU A 169 -5.46 21.89 -20.38
N PHE A 170 -4.62 20.91 -20.01
CA PHE A 170 -3.17 21.06 -20.13
C PHE A 170 -2.71 21.00 -21.59
N ALA A 171 -3.33 20.18 -22.44
CA ALA A 171 -3.03 20.11 -23.86
C ALA A 171 -3.18 21.47 -24.57
N ALA A 172 -4.12 22.31 -24.11
CA ALA A 172 -4.35 23.68 -24.57
C ALA A 172 -3.62 24.75 -23.72
N GLY A 173 -2.79 24.33 -22.77
CA GLY A 173 -2.08 25.20 -21.84
C GLY A 173 -0.97 26.02 -22.48
N GLN A 174 -0.39 26.92 -21.68
CA GLN A 174 0.74 27.74 -22.09
C GLN A 174 2.06 26.97 -21.90
N LEU A 175 2.73 26.69 -23.01
CA LEU A 175 4.07 26.14 -23.02
C LEU A 175 5.12 27.22 -22.74
N SER A 176 6.03 26.93 -21.81
CA SER A 176 7.29 27.65 -21.63
C SER A 176 8.43 26.65 -21.83
N ALA A 177 9.20 26.86 -22.89
CA ALA A 177 10.30 25.98 -23.28
C ALA A 177 11.56 26.81 -23.64
N PRO A 178 12.76 26.22 -23.57
CA PRO A 178 13.97 26.87 -24.04
C PRO A 178 13.88 27.17 -25.55
N GLY A 179 14.53 28.24 -25.98
CA GLY A 179 14.57 28.65 -27.39
C GLY A 179 15.55 27.84 -28.27
N GLN A 180 15.94 26.63 -27.85
CA GLN A 180 16.93 25.79 -28.53
C GLN A 180 16.27 24.57 -29.18
N MET A 181 16.72 24.17 -30.37
CA MET A 181 16.22 22.94 -30.98
C MET A 181 16.73 21.72 -30.21
N VAL A 182 15.85 20.76 -29.91
CA VAL A 182 16.22 19.46 -29.35
C VAL A 182 15.85 18.35 -30.31
N ARG A 183 16.38 17.14 -30.10
CA ARG A 183 15.98 15.97 -30.89
C ARG A 183 14.62 15.52 -30.39
N SER A 184 13.57 15.78 -31.16
CA SER A 184 12.20 15.39 -30.85
C SER A 184 11.40 15.13 -32.12
N GLN A 185 10.48 14.17 -32.08
CA GLN A 185 9.56 13.91 -33.20
C GLN A 185 8.53 15.02 -33.40
N PHE A 186 8.40 15.94 -32.44
CA PHE A 186 7.45 17.05 -32.48
C PHE A 186 8.04 18.35 -33.05
N CYS A 187 9.35 18.37 -33.34
CA CYS A 187 9.98 19.51 -33.99
C CYS A 187 9.36 19.79 -35.37
N ASP A 188 8.89 21.02 -35.59
CA ASP A 188 8.37 21.47 -36.87
C ASP A 188 8.87 22.89 -37.24
N ALA A 189 8.33 23.43 -38.34
CA ALA A 189 8.72 24.74 -38.87
C ALA A 189 8.26 25.94 -38.00
N SER A 190 7.45 25.72 -36.96
CA SER A 190 7.00 26.77 -36.02
C SER A 190 8.09 27.18 -35.03
N GLY A 191 9.20 26.42 -34.95
CA GLY A 191 10.41 26.78 -34.22
C GLY A 191 10.67 25.89 -33.01
N ALA A 192 11.70 26.24 -32.24
CA ALA A 192 12.24 25.41 -31.15
C ALA A 192 11.21 24.93 -30.11
N ALA A 193 10.20 25.74 -29.80
CA ALA A 193 9.17 25.38 -28.83
C ALA A 193 8.39 24.11 -29.22
N SER A 194 8.16 23.87 -30.52
CA SER A 194 7.49 22.66 -31.02
C SER A 194 8.23 21.37 -30.64
N CYS A 195 9.54 21.42 -30.51
CA CYS A 195 10.34 20.25 -30.13
C CYS A 195 10.06 19.78 -28.70
N TYR A 196 9.58 20.66 -27.81
CA TYR A 196 9.47 20.34 -26.38
C TYR A 196 8.11 19.79 -25.98
N PHE A 197 7.10 19.89 -26.83
CA PHE A 197 5.73 19.53 -26.49
C PHE A 197 5.01 18.88 -27.65
N GLY A 198 4.20 17.86 -27.34
CA GLY A 198 3.35 17.24 -28.32
C GLY A 198 2.34 16.28 -27.70
N ARG A 199 1.35 15.88 -28.50
CA ARG A 199 0.38 14.85 -28.13
C ARG A 199 0.77 13.53 -28.78
N THR A 200 0.77 12.46 -28.01
CA THR A 200 1.02 11.11 -28.52
C THR A 200 0.27 10.08 -27.67
N SER A 201 0.43 8.81 -28.00
CA SER A 201 0.05 7.71 -27.12
C SER A 201 1.08 6.60 -27.21
N TYR A 202 1.39 5.97 -26.09
CA TYR A 202 2.22 4.77 -26.09
C TYR A 202 1.78 3.84 -24.96
N ALA A 203 2.17 2.57 -25.09
CA ALA A 203 1.84 1.52 -24.14
C ALA A 203 3.11 1.00 -23.49
N GLN A 204 3.01 0.77 -22.19
CA GLN A 204 4.04 0.16 -21.37
C GLN A 204 3.37 -0.31 -20.07
N ALA A 205 4.00 -1.25 -19.37
CA ALA A 205 3.52 -1.72 -18.09
C ALA A 205 3.52 -0.60 -17.03
N ASN A 206 2.81 -0.78 -15.93
CA ASN A 206 2.94 0.10 -14.77
C ASN A 206 4.15 -0.37 -13.94
N LEU A 207 5.00 0.55 -13.46
CA LEU A 207 6.19 0.21 -12.66
C LEU A 207 5.82 -0.62 -11.42
N ASP A 208 4.71 -0.25 -10.80
CA ASP A 208 4.21 -0.82 -9.57
C ASP A 208 3.33 -2.07 -9.80
N ASP A 209 3.03 -2.37 -11.07
CA ASP A 209 2.39 -3.60 -11.50
C ASP A 209 2.87 -4.05 -12.89
N PRO A 210 4.13 -4.52 -13.02
CA PRO A 210 4.72 -4.85 -14.31
C PRO A 210 4.05 -6.07 -14.97
N ASP A 211 3.38 -6.90 -14.17
CA ASP A 211 2.67 -8.09 -14.61
C ASP A 211 1.28 -7.75 -15.17
N SER A 212 0.76 -6.52 -14.98
CA SER A 212 -0.57 -6.12 -15.52
C SER A 212 -0.63 -5.97 -17.04
N GLY A 213 0.48 -6.24 -17.73
CA GLY A 213 0.63 -6.00 -19.16
C GLY A 213 0.78 -4.52 -19.51
N ASP A 214 0.96 -4.26 -20.80
CA ASP A 214 1.15 -2.90 -21.30
C ASP A 214 -0.17 -2.12 -21.30
N VAL A 215 -0.18 -0.97 -20.63
CA VAL A 215 -1.32 -0.04 -20.61
C VAL A 215 -1.03 1.15 -21.53
N ARG A 216 -1.88 1.30 -22.55
CA ARG A 216 -1.84 2.45 -23.47
C ARG A 216 -2.44 3.68 -22.83
N ARG A 217 -1.74 4.80 -22.92
CA ARG A 217 -2.21 6.11 -22.42
C ARG A 217 -2.10 7.17 -23.48
N ASP A 218 -3.00 8.15 -23.41
CA ASP A 218 -2.79 9.45 -24.07
C ASP A 218 -1.76 10.23 -23.27
N VAL A 219 -0.86 10.91 -23.98
CA VAL A 219 0.36 11.48 -23.41
C VAL A 219 0.56 12.90 -23.91
N LEU A 220 0.79 13.80 -22.95
CA LEU A 220 1.42 15.10 -23.19
C LEU A 220 2.94 14.90 -23.08
N PHE A 221 3.58 14.74 -24.22
CA PHE A 221 5.05 14.74 -24.28
C PHE A 221 5.55 16.10 -23.82
N LEU A 222 6.52 16.11 -22.91
CA LEU A 222 7.11 17.34 -22.37
C LEU A 222 8.60 17.12 -22.09
N HIS A 223 9.44 17.44 -23.08
CA HIS A 223 10.89 17.26 -23.00
C HIS A 223 11.51 18.23 -21.97
N PRO A 224 12.46 17.82 -21.13
CA PRO A 224 13.11 18.75 -20.22
C PRO A 224 13.98 19.80 -20.94
N THR A 225 14.10 21.04 -20.47
CA THR A 225 13.40 21.66 -19.35
C THR A 225 12.20 22.48 -19.83
N ALA A 226 11.04 21.83 -19.93
CA ALA A 226 9.82 22.50 -20.36
C ALA A 226 8.74 22.50 -19.28
N ARG A 227 7.88 23.51 -19.35
CA ARG A 227 6.79 23.77 -18.42
C ARG A 227 5.51 23.97 -19.19
N LEU A 228 4.42 23.39 -18.70
CA LEU A 228 3.08 23.51 -19.29
C LEU A 228 2.12 24.00 -18.22
N SER A 229 1.60 25.22 -18.40
CA SER A 229 0.78 25.91 -17.39
C SER A 229 -0.67 26.04 -17.85
N ALA A 230 -1.63 25.78 -16.97
CA ALA A 230 -3.04 25.99 -17.25
C ALA A 230 -3.79 26.50 -16.02
N ALA A 231 -4.80 27.35 -16.24
CA ALA A 231 -5.69 27.79 -15.18
C ALA A 231 -6.69 26.66 -14.84
N LEU A 232 -6.67 26.18 -13.62
CA LEU A 232 -7.45 25.03 -13.16
C LEU A 232 -8.27 25.41 -11.91
N ASP A 233 -9.57 25.10 -11.95
CA ASP A 233 -10.43 25.16 -10.77
C ASP A 233 -10.22 23.89 -9.95
N ILE A 234 -9.77 23.99 -8.70
CA ILE A 234 -9.57 22.84 -7.81
C ILE A 234 -10.89 22.58 -7.05
N PRO A 235 -11.63 21.50 -7.33
CA PRO A 235 -12.86 21.20 -6.62
C PRO A 235 -12.57 20.84 -5.16
N GLN A 236 -13.53 21.10 -4.26
CA GLN A 236 -13.37 20.74 -2.84
C GLN A 236 -13.39 19.22 -2.61
N ASP A 237 -14.11 18.50 -3.45
CA ASP A 237 -14.31 17.05 -3.42
C ASP A 237 -13.27 16.27 -4.23
N LEU A 238 -12.62 16.91 -5.22
CA LEU A 238 -11.56 16.32 -6.05
C LEU A 238 -10.22 17.08 -5.99
N PRO A 239 -9.65 17.30 -4.79
CA PRO A 239 -8.47 18.15 -4.64
C PRO A 239 -7.14 17.42 -4.94
N ILE A 240 -7.16 16.17 -5.44
CA ILE A 240 -5.92 15.44 -5.76
C ILE A 240 -5.71 15.39 -7.26
N LEU A 241 -4.55 15.84 -7.75
CA LEU A 241 -4.16 15.63 -9.15
C LEU A 241 -3.41 14.29 -9.27
N ARG A 242 -4.07 13.29 -9.87
CA ARG A 242 -3.50 12.02 -10.28
C ARG A 242 -2.88 12.15 -11.67
N PHE A 243 -1.77 11.45 -11.89
CA PHE A 243 -1.11 11.37 -13.18
C PHE A 243 -0.22 10.12 -13.27
N ALA A 244 0.24 9.82 -14.47
CA ALA A 244 1.31 8.87 -14.74
C ALA A 244 2.40 9.56 -15.56
N VAL A 245 3.66 9.25 -15.28
CA VAL A 245 4.80 9.71 -16.07
C VAL A 245 5.56 8.54 -16.62
N GLY A 246 6.13 8.70 -17.80
CA GLY A 246 6.80 7.61 -18.49
C GLY A 246 7.80 8.11 -19.50
N LEU A 247 8.84 7.30 -19.72
CA LEU A 247 9.76 7.46 -20.84
C LEU A 247 9.10 6.87 -22.09
N ASP A 248 9.17 7.57 -23.20
CA ASP A 248 8.72 7.05 -24.49
C ASP A 248 9.47 5.73 -24.79
N PRO A 249 8.78 4.63 -25.14
CA PRO A 249 9.42 3.35 -25.43
C PRO A 249 10.53 3.42 -26.47
N VAL A 250 10.48 4.37 -27.41
CA VAL A 250 11.54 4.58 -28.42
C VAL A 250 12.86 5.04 -27.80
N ALA A 251 12.81 5.72 -26.65
CA ALA A 251 13.97 6.22 -25.92
C ALA A 251 14.46 5.27 -24.81
N ARG A 252 13.83 4.10 -24.63
CA ARG A 252 14.15 3.16 -23.55
C ARG A 252 15.60 2.68 -23.54
N ASP A 253 16.16 2.48 -24.73
CA ASP A 253 17.54 2.02 -24.94
C ASP A 253 18.55 3.18 -25.06
N TRP A 254 18.12 4.43 -24.88
CA TRP A 254 18.98 5.60 -24.93
C TRP A 254 19.62 5.88 -23.57
N ALA A 255 20.49 6.89 -23.50
CA ALA A 255 21.30 7.21 -22.34
C ALA A 255 20.62 8.17 -21.34
N SER A 256 19.27 8.15 -21.25
CA SER A 256 18.54 8.92 -20.23
C SER A 256 19.04 8.55 -18.82
N ASP A 257 19.23 9.58 -18.00
CA ASP A 257 19.62 9.46 -16.60
C ASP A 257 18.43 9.59 -15.63
N GLY A 258 17.22 9.79 -16.18
CA GLY A 258 15.98 10.00 -15.44
C GLY A 258 15.36 11.36 -15.75
N ALA A 259 14.31 11.73 -15.00
CA ALA A 259 13.76 13.07 -15.03
C ALA A 259 13.19 13.45 -13.66
N THR A 260 13.02 14.75 -13.43
CA THR A 260 12.27 15.25 -12.27
C THR A 260 10.97 15.87 -12.73
N PHE A 261 9.84 15.33 -12.26
CA PHE A 261 8.52 15.87 -12.55
C PHE A 261 8.06 16.73 -11.38
N ARG A 262 7.67 17.98 -11.64
CA ARG A 262 7.16 18.88 -10.61
C ARG A 262 5.76 19.36 -10.96
N ILE A 263 4.95 19.53 -9.92
CA ILE A 263 3.68 20.23 -10.00
C ILE A 263 3.80 21.48 -9.16
N LEU A 264 3.65 22.61 -9.82
CA LEU A 264 3.78 23.93 -9.22
C LEU A 264 2.41 24.62 -9.29
N VAL A 265 2.05 25.38 -8.26
CA VAL A 265 0.77 26.07 -8.14
C VAL A 265 1.03 27.54 -7.95
N GLY A 266 0.61 28.33 -8.95
CA GLY A 266 0.61 29.78 -8.95
C GLY A 266 -0.69 30.35 -8.38
N ALA A 267 -0.60 31.09 -7.28
CA ALA A 267 -1.69 31.88 -6.71
C ALA A 267 -1.14 33.25 -6.28
N GLU A 268 -1.88 34.32 -6.58
CA GLU A 268 -1.55 35.69 -6.13
C GLU A 268 -0.12 36.17 -6.53
N GLY A 269 0.39 35.72 -7.68
CA GLY A 269 1.73 36.09 -8.16
C GLY A 269 2.89 35.34 -7.50
N HIS A 270 2.59 34.37 -6.63
CA HIS A 270 3.56 33.46 -6.03
C HIS A 270 3.36 32.04 -6.56
N GLU A 271 4.46 31.33 -6.78
CA GLU A 271 4.44 29.92 -7.20
C GLU A 271 4.97 29.04 -6.07
N GLU A 272 4.22 28.00 -5.72
CA GLU A 272 4.55 27.03 -4.70
C GLU A 272 4.63 25.63 -5.29
N GLN A 273 5.59 24.81 -4.83
CA GLN A 273 5.70 23.43 -5.27
C GLN A 273 4.76 22.52 -4.47
N ALA A 274 3.76 21.96 -5.14
CA ALA A 274 2.87 20.94 -4.55
C ALA A 274 3.49 19.54 -4.57
N LEU A 275 4.31 19.23 -5.58
CA LEU A 275 4.97 17.92 -5.70
C LEU A 275 6.32 18.04 -6.43
N ALA A 276 7.28 17.21 -6.03
CA ALA A 276 8.43 16.84 -6.85
C ALA A 276 8.60 15.31 -6.83
N LEU A 277 8.58 14.70 -8.01
CA LEU A 277 8.71 13.27 -8.24
C LEU A 277 9.96 13.01 -9.09
N PRO A 278 11.09 12.62 -8.47
CA PRO A 278 12.25 12.14 -9.22
C PRO A 278 11.97 10.72 -9.75
N VAL A 279 12.25 10.49 -11.03
CA VAL A 279 12.20 9.18 -11.66
C VAL A 279 13.59 8.89 -12.21
N ASP A 280 14.26 7.87 -11.69
CA ASP A 280 15.57 7.47 -12.21
C ASP A 280 15.44 6.65 -13.51
N ALA A 281 16.56 6.49 -14.22
CA ALA A 281 16.60 5.73 -15.46
C ALA A 281 16.16 4.26 -15.33
N ALA A 282 16.30 3.65 -14.15
CA ALA A 282 15.88 2.26 -13.96
C ALA A 282 14.35 2.17 -13.88
N ALA A 283 13.73 3.02 -13.06
CA ALA A 283 12.29 3.14 -12.93
C ALA A 283 11.62 3.54 -14.25
N ALA A 284 12.19 4.53 -14.96
CA ALA A 284 11.70 5.01 -16.24
C ALA A 284 11.62 3.91 -17.32
N ARG A 285 12.59 2.98 -17.32
CA ARG A 285 12.63 1.86 -18.28
C ARG A 285 11.63 0.75 -17.97
N LEU A 286 11.21 0.61 -16.71
CA LEU A 286 10.27 -0.42 -16.28
C LEU A 286 8.82 -0.06 -16.64
N GLY A 287 8.49 1.23 -16.80
CA GLY A 287 7.22 1.65 -17.36
C GLY A 287 6.64 2.92 -16.71
N TRP A 288 5.31 2.97 -16.61
CA TRP A 288 4.58 4.10 -16.06
C TRP A 288 4.81 4.23 -14.55
N VAL A 289 5.25 5.41 -14.13
CA VAL A 289 5.34 5.79 -12.71
C VAL A 289 4.12 6.63 -12.37
N ARG A 290 3.28 6.15 -11.47
CA ARG A 290 2.11 6.89 -10.99
C ARG A 290 2.51 7.97 -10.00
N GLY A 291 1.82 9.09 -10.04
CA GLY A 291 2.02 10.21 -9.13
C GLY A 291 0.69 10.83 -8.69
N TYR A 292 0.73 11.44 -7.51
CA TYR A 292 -0.39 12.16 -6.90
C TYR A 292 0.14 13.46 -6.30
N ALA A 293 -0.45 14.59 -6.67
CA ALA A 293 -0.21 15.87 -6.01
C ALA A 293 -1.43 16.25 -5.16
N ASP A 294 -1.18 16.52 -3.88
CA ASP A 294 -2.18 16.99 -2.94
C ASP A 294 -2.41 18.49 -3.11
N LEU A 295 -3.56 18.85 -3.68
CA LEU A 295 -3.93 20.25 -3.91
C LEU A 295 -4.99 20.73 -2.91
N ARG A 296 -5.20 20.03 -1.78
CA ARG A 296 -6.22 20.40 -0.77
C ARG A 296 -6.09 21.82 -0.25
N ARG A 297 -4.86 22.36 -0.20
CA ARG A 297 -4.60 23.75 0.21
C ARG A 297 -5.28 24.79 -0.70
N TRP A 298 -5.48 24.45 -1.98
CA TRP A 298 -6.11 25.31 -2.98
C TRP A 298 -7.54 24.87 -3.34
N ALA A 299 -8.12 23.94 -2.57
CA ALA A 299 -9.49 23.47 -2.77
C ALA A 299 -10.50 24.63 -2.77
N GLY A 300 -11.39 24.64 -3.76
CA GLY A 300 -12.37 25.70 -4.01
C GLY A 300 -11.82 26.94 -4.71
N GLN A 301 -10.56 26.94 -5.14
CA GLN A 301 -9.91 28.10 -5.78
C GLN A 301 -9.61 27.82 -7.25
N ARG A 302 -9.54 28.90 -8.05
CA ARG A 302 -8.97 28.88 -9.40
C ARG A 302 -7.52 29.30 -9.32
N VAL A 303 -6.60 28.40 -9.68
CA VAL A 303 -5.15 28.61 -9.60
C VAL A 303 -4.50 28.29 -10.95
N THR A 304 -3.29 28.78 -11.17
CA THR A 304 -2.47 28.30 -12.30
C THR A 304 -1.72 27.07 -11.83
N VAL A 305 -1.93 25.93 -12.48
CA VAL A 305 -1.13 24.72 -12.23
C VAL A 305 -0.14 24.56 -13.37
N THR A 306 1.12 24.27 -13.02
CA THR A 306 2.21 24.07 -13.95
C THR A 306 2.75 22.65 -13.81
N LEU A 307 2.71 21.89 -14.91
CA LEU A 307 3.45 20.64 -15.06
C LEU A 307 4.85 20.99 -15.56
N GLU A 308 5.88 20.59 -14.82
CA GLU A 308 7.27 20.81 -15.21
C GLU A 308 8.02 19.49 -15.32
N THR A 309 8.68 19.27 -16.46
CA THR A 309 9.66 18.20 -16.61
C THR A 309 11.06 18.82 -16.56
N GLY A 310 11.83 18.49 -15.53
CA GLY A 310 13.25 18.81 -15.37
C GLY A 310 14.15 17.61 -15.70
N PRO A 311 15.46 17.82 -15.89
CA PRO A 311 16.38 16.74 -16.24
C PRO A 311 16.58 15.81 -15.04
N GLY A 312 17.18 14.65 -15.31
CA GLY A 312 17.64 13.73 -14.28
C GLY A 312 18.80 14.29 -13.43
N ARG A 313 19.42 13.41 -12.66
CA ARG A 313 20.43 13.76 -11.65
C ARG A 313 21.73 14.34 -12.24
N ALA A 314 22.12 13.90 -13.43
CA ALA A 314 23.28 14.40 -14.17
C ALA A 314 22.98 15.72 -14.89
N GLY A 315 21.70 16.12 -14.99
CA GLY A 315 21.32 17.39 -15.59
C GLY A 315 21.40 17.41 -17.11
N ASP A 316 21.45 16.25 -17.76
CA ASP A 316 21.55 16.11 -19.22
C ASP A 316 20.19 15.67 -19.81
N PRO A 317 19.44 16.58 -20.46
CA PRO A 317 18.11 16.26 -20.98
C PRO A 317 18.14 15.57 -22.36
N THR A 318 19.31 15.28 -22.94
CA THR A 318 19.44 14.95 -24.37
C THR A 318 18.60 13.73 -24.81
N ASP A 319 18.44 12.74 -23.92
CA ASP A 319 17.72 11.50 -24.19
C ASP A 319 16.42 11.35 -23.37
N ASP A 320 15.94 12.45 -22.79
CA ASP A 320 14.84 12.47 -21.83
C ASP A 320 13.47 12.67 -22.51
N TRP A 321 13.03 11.67 -23.26
CA TRP A 321 11.75 11.70 -23.96
C TRP A 321 10.59 11.31 -23.04
N TYR A 322 10.26 12.17 -22.08
CA TYR A 322 9.21 11.90 -21.10
C TYR A 322 7.87 12.49 -21.48
N GLY A 323 6.81 11.89 -20.95
CA GLY A 323 5.45 12.41 -21.07
C GLY A 323 4.61 12.22 -19.83
N TRP A 324 3.53 13.00 -19.78
CA TRP A 324 2.49 13.00 -18.75
C TRP A 324 1.22 12.36 -19.30
N GLY A 325 0.72 11.32 -18.64
CA GLY A 325 -0.54 10.64 -18.93
C GLY A 325 -1.48 10.63 -17.73
N ASP A 326 -2.71 10.15 -17.94
CA ASP A 326 -3.73 9.97 -16.90
C ASP A 326 -3.96 11.21 -16.00
N LEU A 327 -3.86 12.41 -16.58
CA LEU A 327 -4.05 13.67 -15.86
C LEU A 327 -5.52 13.82 -15.46
N ALA A 328 -5.83 13.56 -14.20
CA ALA A 328 -7.19 13.63 -13.66
C ALA A 328 -7.21 14.13 -12.22
N LEU A 329 -8.26 14.85 -11.86
CA LEU A 329 -8.56 15.19 -10.48
C LEU A 329 -9.39 14.10 -9.83
N THR A 330 -9.06 13.73 -8.58
CA THR A 330 -9.70 12.66 -7.82
C THR A 330 -9.73 12.96 -6.32
N THR A 331 -10.26 12.02 -5.54
CA THR A 331 -10.48 12.14 -4.10
C THR A 331 -9.22 11.86 -3.27
N PRO A 332 -9.11 12.40 -2.04
CA PRO A 332 -8.07 12.02 -1.09
C PRO A 332 -8.09 10.52 -0.75
N GLU A 333 -9.26 9.91 -0.74
CA GLU A 333 -9.46 8.49 -0.48
C GLU A 333 -8.79 7.63 -1.56
N ALA A 334 -9.01 7.93 -2.84
CA ALA A 334 -8.36 7.23 -3.95
C ALA A 334 -6.84 7.33 -3.88
N MET A 335 -6.30 8.51 -3.56
CA MET A 335 -4.87 8.70 -3.33
C MET A 335 -4.33 7.83 -2.19
N ALA A 336 -5.09 7.71 -1.10
CA ALA A 336 -4.67 6.91 0.05
C ALA A 336 -4.74 5.39 -0.20
N LEU A 337 -5.58 4.95 -1.15
CA LEU A 337 -5.75 3.55 -1.52
C LEU A 337 -4.80 3.08 -2.62
N ALA A 338 -4.42 3.97 -3.55
CA ALA A 338 -3.61 3.60 -4.70
C ALA A 338 -2.30 2.86 -4.36
N PRO A 339 -1.50 3.27 -3.35
CA PRO A 339 -0.26 2.57 -3.00
C PRO A 339 -0.47 1.17 -2.42
N LEU A 340 -1.71 0.81 -2.03
CA LEU A 340 -2.01 -0.49 -1.45
C LEU A 340 -2.14 -1.59 -2.51
N HIS A 341 -2.34 -1.25 -3.78
CA HIS A 341 -2.61 -2.22 -4.86
C HIS A 341 -3.64 -3.29 -4.48
N PRO A 342 -4.89 -2.93 -4.11
CA PRO A 342 -5.83 -3.86 -3.52
C PRO A 342 -6.02 -5.16 -4.32
N GLN A 343 -6.16 -5.07 -5.65
CA GLN A 343 -6.32 -6.25 -6.52
C GLN A 343 -5.14 -7.23 -6.43
N ARG A 344 -3.91 -6.71 -6.55
CA ARG A 344 -2.69 -7.53 -6.50
C ARG A 344 -2.45 -8.11 -5.11
N ARG A 345 -2.64 -7.30 -4.06
CA ARG A 345 -2.49 -7.79 -2.67
C ARG A 345 -3.52 -8.85 -2.35
N MET A 346 -4.76 -8.64 -2.75
CA MET A 346 -5.83 -9.62 -2.61
C MET A 346 -5.49 -10.95 -3.29
N ALA A 347 -5.02 -10.92 -4.55
CA ALA A 347 -4.60 -12.12 -5.27
C ALA A 347 -3.43 -12.87 -4.60
N GLN A 348 -2.41 -12.14 -4.13
CA GLN A 348 -1.30 -12.71 -3.36
C GLN A 348 -1.80 -13.40 -2.08
N LEU A 349 -2.72 -12.77 -1.37
CA LEU A 349 -3.28 -13.27 -0.11
C LEU A 349 -4.22 -14.46 -0.32
N TRP A 350 -4.97 -14.51 -1.43
CA TRP A 350 -5.72 -15.72 -1.82
C TRP A 350 -4.78 -16.91 -2.03
N LEU A 351 -3.70 -16.73 -2.78
CA LEU A 351 -2.71 -17.78 -3.00
C LEU A 351 -2.06 -18.22 -1.67
N ALA A 352 -1.72 -17.27 -0.79
CA ALA A 352 -1.19 -17.56 0.54
C ALA A 352 -2.19 -18.31 1.44
N ALA A 353 -3.48 -18.06 1.27
CA ALA A 353 -4.56 -18.79 1.94
C ALA A 353 -4.89 -20.16 1.31
N GLY A 354 -4.16 -20.58 0.27
CA GLY A 354 -4.42 -21.82 -0.46
C GLY A 354 -5.60 -21.74 -1.45
N GLN A 355 -6.09 -20.54 -1.72
CA GLN A 355 -7.22 -20.26 -2.63
C GLN A 355 -6.71 -19.94 -4.04
N GLY A 356 -6.06 -20.91 -4.69
CA GLY A 356 -5.71 -20.80 -6.11
C GLY A 356 -6.91 -21.05 -7.04
N PHE A 357 -6.72 -20.87 -8.35
CA PHE A 357 -7.77 -21.03 -9.37
C PHE A 357 -8.59 -22.33 -9.22
N ASN A 358 -7.92 -23.47 -9.05
CA ASN A 358 -8.60 -24.76 -8.90
C ASN A 358 -9.39 -24.89 -7.60
N ALA A 359 -8.94 -24.25 -6.50
CA ALA A 359 -9.67 -24.24 -5.24
C ALA A 359 -10.93 -23.37 -5.36
N MET A 360 -10.80 -22.15 -5.90
CA MET A 360 -11.93 -21.26 -6.15
C MET A 360 -12.96 -21.89 -7.10
N LYS A 361 -12.50 -22.61 -8.15
CA LYS A 361 -13.39 -23.36 -9.05
C LYS A 361 -14.23 -24.39 -8.31
N ARG A 362 -13.62 -25.17 -7.40
CA ARG A 362 -14.36 -26.14 -6.58
C ARG A 362 -15.36 -25.43 -5.67
N ASN A 363 -14.98 -24.36 -4.98
CA ASN A 363 -15.89 -23.61 -4.11
C ASN A 363 -17.09 -23.04 -4.89
N ARG A 364 -16.86 -22.51 -6.10
CA ARG A 364 -17.93 -22.07 -7.02
C ARG A 364 -18.90 -23.21 -7.35
N ASP A 365 -18.35 -24.35 -7.76
CA ASP A 365 -19.14 -25.51 -8.19
C ASP A 365 -19.94 -26.09 -6.99
N GLU A 366 -19.36 -26.11 -5.79
CA GLU A 366 -20.02 -26.47 -4.53
C GLU A 366 -21.15 -25.49 -4.17
N ALA A 367 -20.92 -24.18 -4.29
CA ALA A 367 -21.94 -23.14 -4.06
C ALA A 367 -23.13 -23.30 -5.02
N ARG A 368 -22.88 -23.55 -6.32
CA ARG A 368 -23.94 -23.84 -7.31
C ARG A 368 -24.72 -25.10 -6.94
N ALA A 369 -24.05 -26.16 -6.48
CA ALA A 369 -24.70 -27.42 -6.13
C ALA A 369 -25.72 -27.29 -4.99
N VAL A 370 -25.56 -26.30 -4.10
CA VAL A 370 -26.50 -26.00 -3.01
C VAL A 370 -27.44 -24.82 -3.31
N GLY A 371 -27.42 -24.29 -4.54
CA GLY A 371 -28.26 -23.16 -4.97
C GLY A 371 -27.82 -21.79 -4.44
N ALA A 372 -26.58 -21.65 -3.97
CA ALA A 372 -26.00 -20.39 -3.49
C ALA A 372 -25.39 -19.58 -4.64
N GLU A 373 -26.23 -19.11 -5.59
CA GLU A 373 -25.76 -18.46 -6.82
C GLU A 373 -24.92 -17.21 -6.58
N ALA A 374 -25.28 -16.36 -5.61
CA ALA A 374 -24.50 -15.14 -5.30
C ALA A 374 -23.08 -15.46 -4.81
N GLU A 375 -22.92 -16.57 -4.07
CA GLU A 375 -21.60 -17.04 -3.61
C GLU A 375 -20.80 -17.62 -4.79
N ALA A 376 -21.46 -18.40 -5.65
CA ALA A 376 -20.84 -18.91 -6.87
C ALA A 376 -20.33 -17.77 -7.78
N GLU A 377 -21.13 -16.72 -7.98
CA GLU A 377 -20.71 -15.54 -8.73
C GLU A 377 -19.52 -14.83 -8.08
N ALA A 378 -19.48 -14.73 -6.75
CA ALA A 378 -18.33 -14.18 -6.03
C ALA A 378 -17.07 -14.99 -6.31
N TRP A 379 -17.12 -16.32 -6.20
CA TRP A 379 -15.99 -17.19 -6.54
C TRP A 379 -15.55 -17.06 -8.01
N GLU A 380 -16.50 -16.93 -8.93
CA GLU A 380 -16.21 -16.74 -10.36
C GLU A 380 -15.50 -15.40 -10.62
N ARG A 381 -15.94 -14.30 -10.00
CA ARG A 381 -15.25 -13.00 -10.08
C ARG A 381 -13.80 -13.09 -9.57
N ARG A 382 -13.60 -13.75 -8.42
CA ARG A 382 -12.24 -13.95 -7.85
C ARG A 382 -11.34 -14.76 -8.79
N MET A 383 -11.88 -15.79 -9.45
CA MET A 383 -11.14 -16.57 -10.44
C MET A 383 -10.73 -15.77 -11.67
N LEU A 384 -11.66 -14.97 -12.22
CA LEU A 384 -11.40 -14.14 -13.39
C LEU A 384 -10.30 -13.11 -13.10
N LEU A 385 -10.37 -12.45 -11.94
CA LEU A 385 -9.33 -11.52 -11.52
C LEU A 385 -7.98 -12.21 -11.34
N LEU A 386 -7.94 -13.40 -10.72
CA LEU A 386 -6.70 -14.16 -10.57
C LEU A 386 -6.11 -14.58 -11.93
N GLN A 387 -6.95 -14.86 -12.92
CA GLN A 387 -6.51 -15.19 -14.28
C GLN A 387 -6.01 -13.94 -15.03
N GLU A 388 -6.66 -12.80 -14.85
CA GLU A 388 -6.25 -11.51 -15.43
C GLU A 388 -4.87 -11.11 -14.92
N LEU A 389 -4.64 -11.17 -13.61
CA LEU A 389 -3.36 -10.84 -12.97
C LEU A 389 -2.23 -11.86 -13.22
N ALA A 390 -2.54 -13.00 -13.86
CA ALA A 390 -1.56 -14.04 -14.18
C ALA A 390 -1.10 -14.02 -15.64
N ARG A 391 -1.71 -13.16 -16.48
CA ARG A 391 -1.33 -12.94 -17.88
C ARG A 391 -0.34 -11.79 -17.95
#